data_AF-A0A6V8PSV0-F1
#
_entry.id   AF-A0A6V8PSV0-F1
#
_cell.length_a   1.000
_cell.length_b   1.000
_cell.length_c   1.000
_cell.angle_alpha   90.00
_cell.angle_beta   90.00
_cell.angle_gamma   90.00
#
_symmetry.space_group_name_H-M   'P 1'
#
loop_
_entity.id
_entity.type
_entity.pdbx_description
1 polymer ?
#
loop_
_entity_poly.entity_id
_entity_poly.type
_entity_poly.pdbx_seq_one_letter_code
_entity_poly.pdbx_strand_id
1 'polypeptide(L)'
;GGRTLEPWAIYFLPVVARDLITCQAGNGNPGSTWLIVKEALLKNRPIKITDTTFRDGNQSLWLARLRTEDILPILPKMDQIGFSSIEVWGGAIFDACLTFLKEDPWQRLRAIKERVPKTPLQMLLRGQNLVGYRHYSDDVVHKFVKLAAKNGIDIFRIFDPLNDVRNFRTAIEAAKEA
;
A
#
# COMPACT_ATOMS: atom_id res chain seq x y z
N GLY A 1 -5.79 26.08 26.37
CA GLY A 1 -5.80 26.47 24.95
C GLY A 1 -5.90 25.22 24.10
N GLY A 2 -7.11 24.86 23.69
CA GLY A 2 -7.36 23.68 22.87
C GLY A 2 -6.96 23.94 21.43
N ARG A 3 -5.97 23.21 20.93
CA ARG A 3 -5.67 23.15 19.49
C ARG A 3 -6.62 22.14 18.87
N THR A 4 -7.55 22.62 18.06
CA THR A 4 -8.31 21.78 17.12
C THR A 4 -7.33 21.13 16.15
N LEU A 5 -7.40 19.80 16.02
CA LEU A 5 -6.63 19.07 15.02
C LEU A 5 -7.06 19.51 13.63
N GLU A 6 -6.09 19.88 12.79
CA GLU A 6 -6.32 20.25 11.40
C GLU A 6 -6.99 19.10 10.62
N PRO A 7 -7.97 19.36 9.74
CA PRO A 7 -8.80 18.34 9.08
C PRO A 7 -8.02 17.24 8.33
N TRP A 8 -6.79 17.54 7.90
CA TRP A 8 -5.94 16.60 7.17
C TRP A 8 -5.30 15.53 8.07
N ALA A 9 -5.12 15.78 9.37
CA ALA A 9 -4.53 14.82 10.31
C ALA A 9 -5.41 13.56 10.50
N ILE A 10 -6.72 13.71 10.27
CA ILE A 10 -7.73 12.64 10.31
C ILE A 10 -7.47 11.57 9.23
N TYR A 11 -6.76 11.90 8.15
CA TYR A 11 -6.49 10.99 7.04
C TYR A 11 -5.26 10.08 7.27
N PHE A 12 -4.39 10.42 8.24
CA PHE A 12 -3.21 9.63 8.60
C PHE A 12 -3.48 8.63 9.73
N LEU A 13 -4.65 8.72 10.33
CA LEU A 13 -5.06 7.85 11.41
C LEU A 13 -5.67 6.55 10.85
N PRO A 14 -5.40 5.39 11.48
CA PRO A 14 -6.11 4.15 11.16
C PRO A 14 -7.62 4.41 11.17
N VAL A 15 -8.40 3.72 10.33
CA VAL A 15 -9.88 3.87 10.23
C VAL A 15 -10.56 3.98 11.61
N VAL A 16 -10.05 3.22 12.58
CA VAL A 16 -10.44 3.25 14.01
C VAL A 16 -10.44 4.65 14.63
N ALA A 17 -9.40 5.45 14.40
CA ALA A 17 -9.27 6.80 14.97
C ALA A 17 -10.08 7.86 14.18
N ARG A 18 -10.53 7.53 12.97
CA ARG A 18 -11.48 8.34 12.19
C ARG A 18 -12.89 8.28 12.78
N ASP A 19 -13.37 7.07 13.05
CA ASP A 19 -14.71 6.83 13.60
C ASP A 19 -14.85 7.36 15.04
N LEU A 20 -13.74 7.37 15.80
CA LEU A 20 -13.64 7.94 17.15
C LEU A 20 -13.92 9.45 17.19
N ILE A 21 -13.45 10.22 16.19
CA ILE A 21 -13.63 11.68 16.14
C ILE A 21 -15.10 12.01 15.82
N THR A 22 -15.74 11.26 14.92
CA THR A 22 -17.17 11.43 14.62
C THR A 22 -18.08 11.13 15.81
N CYS A 23 -17.65 10.29 16.76
CA CYS A 23 -18.41 9.99 17.97
C CYS A 23 -18.35 11.12 19.02
N GLN A 24 -17.32 12.00 18.97
CA GLN A 24 -17.19 13.12 19.92
C GLN A 24 -18.25 14.22 19.74
N ALA A 25 -18.96 14.26 18.60
CA ALA A 25 -20.03 15.22 18.36
C ALA A 25 -21.38 14.83 19.00
N GLY A 26 -21.46 13.64 19.62
CA GLY A 26 -22.75 12.97 19.88
C GLY A 26 -23.39 13.20 21.25
N ASN A 27 -22.70 13.03 22.39
CA ASN A 27 -23.37 13.08 23.70
C ASN A 27 -22.39 13.23 24.87
N GLY A 28 -22.64 14.21 25.74
CA GLY A 28 -21.78 14.62 26.85
C GLY A 28 -21.82 13.73 28.09
N ASN A 29 -21.29 12.50 28.01
CA ASN A 29 -20.95 11.74 29.22
C ASN A 29 -19.59 11.01 29.07
N PRO A 30 -18.53 11.41 29.82
CA PRO A 30 -17.18 10.87 29.65
C PRO A 30 -17.07 9.37 29.94
N GLY A 31 -17.87 8.83 30.88
CA GLY A 31 -17.77 7.43 31.34
C GLY A 31 -18.33 6.38 30.37
N SER A 32 -19.40 6.69 29.64
CA SER A 32 -20.02 5.78 28.66
C SER A 32 -19.24 5.71 27.35
N THR A 33 -18.51 6.77 27.02
CA THR A 33 -17.70 6.88 25.80
C THR A 33 -16.56 5.85 25.81
N TRP A 34 -15.91 5.62 26.96
CA TRP A 34 -14.84 4.62 27.08
C TRP A 34 -15.33 3.18 26.93
N LEU A 35 -16.54 2.85 27.39
CA LEU A 35 -17.12 1.51 27.21
C LEU A 35 -17.48 1.23 25.74
N ILE A 36 -18.13 2.18 25.06
CA ILE A 36 -18.54 2.03 23.65
C ILE A 36 -17.31 1.89 22.75
N VAL A 37 -16.27 2.68 23.01
CA VAL A 37 -15.00 2.60 22.27
C VAL A 37 -14.31 1.26 22.49
N LYS A 38 -14.29 0.76 23.73
CA LYS A 38 -13.71 -0.54 24.06
C LYS A 38 -14.50 -1.68 23.43
N GLU A 39 -15.84 -1.63 23.43
CA GLU A 39 -16.69 -2.64 22.75
C GLU A 39 -16.57 -2.61 21.22
N ALA A 40 -16.43 -1.43 20.62
CA ALA A 40 -16.20 -1.29 19.18
C ALA A 40 -14.80 -1.79 18.75
N LEU A 41 -13.78 -1.61 19.61
CA LEU A 41 -12.44 -2.15 19.44
C LEU A 41 -12.35 -3.66 19.71
N LEU A 42 -13.16 -4.18 20.65
CA LEU A 42 -13.23 -5.60 21.03
C LEU A 42 -14.21 -6.41 20.17
N LYS A 43 -14.99 -5.77 19.29
CA LYS A 43 -15.82 -6.45 18.30
C LYS A 43 -14.91 -7.36 17.48
N ASN A 44 -15.29 -8.64 17.37
CA ASN A 44 -14.58 -9.75 16.75
C ASN A 44 -14.17 -9.46 15.28
N ARG A 45 -13.16 -8.62 15.08
CA ARG A 45 -12.63 -8.20 13.78
C ARG A 45 -11.46 -9.12 13.47
N PRO A 46 -11.60 -10.07 12.53
CA PRO A 46 -10.49 -10.95 12.18
C PRO A 46 -9.31 -10.11 11.69
N ILE A 47 -8.11 -10.49 12.13
CA ILE A 47 -6.87 -9.84 11.70
C ILE A 47 -6.72 -10.06 10.19
N LYS A 48 -6.57 -8.97 9.46
CA LYS A 48 -6.32 -8.97 8.02
C LYS A 48 -4.84 -9.15 7.75
N ILE A 49 -4.51 -10.06 6.85
CA ILE A 49 -3.12 -10.40 6.49
C ILE A 49 -2.83 -9.91 5.07
N THR A 50 -1.65 -9.31 4.88
CA THR A 50 -1.09 -9.02 3.56
C THR A 50 0.04 -10.00 3.31
N ASP A 51 -0.03 -10.73 2.20
CA ASP A 51 1.07 -11.59 1.78
C ASP A 51 2.20 -10.74 1.18
N THR A 52 3.45 -11.05 1.53
CA THR A 52 4.64 -10.36 1.02
C THR A 52 5.62 -11.30 0.32
N THR A 53 5.20 -12.53 0.04
CA THR A 53 6.07 -13.60 -0.47
C THR A 53 6.78 -13.17 -1.76
N PHE A 54 6.07 -12.57 -2.71
CA PHE A 54 6.61 -12.24 -4.02
C PHE A 54 7.42 -10.96 -4.08
N ARG A 55 7.29 -10.09 -3.08
CA ARG A 55 7.96 -8.79 -3.04
C ARG A 55 8.98 -8.76 -1.90
N ASP A 56 8.55 -8.54 -0.66
CA ASP A 56 9.49 -8.30 0.46
C ASP A 56 10.19 -9.58 0.92
N GLY A 57 9.49 -10.71 0.93
CA GLY A 57 10.07 -12.02 1.24
C GLY A 57 11.12 -12.42 0.20
N ASN A 58 10.76 -12.34 -1.09
CA ASN A 58 11.68 -12.52 -2.21
C ASN A 58 12.89 -11.57 -2.16
N GLN A 59 12.66 -10.29 -1.88
CA GLN A 59 13.74 -9.30 -1.77
C GLN A 59 14.71 -9.63 -0.63
N SER A 60 14.19 -10.11 0.50
CA SER A 60 15.00 -10.40 1.70
C SER A 60 15.78 -11.71 1.59
N LEU A 61 15.17 -12.76 1.03
CA LEU A 61 15.74 -14.11 1.01
C LEU A 61 16.44 -14.46 -0.30
N TRP A 62 15.95 -13.93 -1.42
CA TRP A 62 16.36 -14.33 -2.77
C TRP A 62 16.88 -13.16 -3.59
N LEU A 63 17.23 -12.04 -2.95
CA LEU A 63 17.74 -10.83 -3.61
C LEU A 63 16.83 -10.34 -4.75
N ALA A 64 15.51 -10.50 -4.57
CA ALA A 64 14.49 -10.14 -5.57
C ALA A 64 14.59 -10.91 -6.90
N ARG A 65 15.18 -12.13 -6.90
CA ARG A 65 15.49 -12.90 -8.11
C ARG A 65 14.45 -13.93 -8.54
N LEU A 66 13.29 -14.01 -7.88
CA LEU A 66 12.19 -14.83 -8.43
C LEU A 66 11.75 -14.29 -9.79
N ARG A 67 11.75 -15.16 -10.80
CA ARG A 67 11.32 -14.86 -12.17
C ARG A 67 9.82 -14.87 -12.28
N THR A 68 9.30 -14.24 -13.32
CA THR A 68 7.85 -14.20 -13.55
C THR A 68 7.31 -15.63 -13.70
N GLU A 69 7.96 -16.47 -14.50
CA GLU A 69 7.53 -17.86 -14.73
C GLU A 69 7.42 -18.71 -13.47
N ASP A 70 8.28 -18.45 -12.47
CA ASP A 70 8.31 -19.22 -11.22
C ASP A 70 7.13 -18.83 -10.29
N ILE A 71 6.68 -17.58 -10.35
CA ILE A 71 5.60 -17.08 -9.47
C ILE A 71 4.20 -17.29 -10.07
N LEU A 72 4.04 -17.21 -11.40
CA LEU A 72 2.71 -17.23 -12.02
C LEU A 72 1.86 -18.47 -11.68
N PRO A 73 2.40 -19.71 -11.59
CA PRO A 73 1.59 -20.91 -11.36
C PRO A 73 0.87 -20.96 -10.01
N ILE A 74 1.41 -20.29 -8.98
CA ILE A 74 0.85 -20.34 -7.62
C ILE A 74 -0.20 -19.23 -7.38
N LEU A 75 -0.18 -18.15 -8.17
CA LEU A 75 -1.04 -16.98 -7.98
C LEU A 75 -2.55 -17.29 -7.95
N PRO A 76 -3.12 -18.14 -8.84
CA PRO A 76 -4.55 -18.43 -8.80
C PRO A 76 -5.01 -19.11 -7.49
N LYS A 77 -4.11 -19.87 -6.84
CA LYS A 77 -4.40 -20.47 -5.53
C LYS A 77 -4.35 -19.40 -4.44
N MET A 78 -3.38 -18.49 -4.50
CA MET A 78 -3.28 -17.40 -3.53
C MET A 78 -4.45 -16.43 -3.60
N ASP A 79 -5.00 -16.18 -4.79
CA ASP A 79 -6.20 -15.36 -4.98
C ASP A 79 -7.45 -15.95 -4.29
N GLN A 80 -7.45 -17.25 -3.99
CA GLN A 80 -8.57 -17.93 -3.30
C GLN A 80 -8.45 -17.92 -1.77
N ILE A 81 -7.29 -17.57 -1.20
CA ILE A 81 -7.04 -17.64 0.25
C ILE A 81 -7.81 -16.54 1.00
N GLY A 82 -8.06 -15.40 0.35
CA GLY A 82 -8.73 -14.25 0.97
C GLY A 82 -7.79 -13.32 1.74
N PHE A 83 -6.56 -13.15 1.25
CA PHE A 83 -5.67 -12.11 1.77
C PHE A 83 -6.30 -10.72 1.62
N SER A 84 -5.93 -9.80 2.51
CA SER A 84 -6.35 -8.40 2.39
C SER A 84 -5.66 -7.69 1.23
N SER A 85 -4.43 -8.08 0.94
CA SER A 85 -3.70 -7.68 -0.26
C SER A 85 -2.52 -8.63 -0.49
N ILE A 86 -1.97 -8.63 -1.71
CA ILE A 86 -0.72 -9.32 -2.03
C ILE A 86 0.28 -8.24 -2.47
N GLU A 87 1.38 -8.10 -1.73
CA GLU A 87 2.46 -7.21 -2.11
C GLU A 87 3.33 -7.88 -3.18
N VAL A 88 3.29 -7.33 -4.39
CA VAL A 88 3.91 -7.96 -5.58
C VAL A 88 4.85 -7.04 -6.35
N TRP A 89 4.90 -5.75 -6.00
CA TRP A 89 5.58 -4.76 -6.83
C TRP A 89 6.22 -3.61 -6.05
N GLY A 90 7.02 -2.81 -6.75
CA GLY A 90 7.84 -1.75 -6.17
C GLY A 90 9.07 -2.26 -5.41
N GLY A 91 9.73 -1.39 -4.67
CA GLY A 91 11.04 -1.70 -4.07
C GLY A 91 12.08 -2.14 -5.11
N ALA A 92 12.88 -3.15 -4.75
CA ALA A 92 13.94 -3.66 -5.63
C ALA A 92 13.42 -4.54 -6.78
N ILE A 93 12.14 -4.95 -6.77
CA ILE A 93 11.58 -5.81 -7.83
C ILE A 93 11.67 -5.12 -9.19
N PHE A 94 11.39 -3.81 -9.25
CA PHE A 94 11.39 -3.07 -10.51
C PHE A 94 12.79 -3.05 -11.15
N ASP A 95 13.81 -2.72 -10.36
CA ASP A 95 15.21 -2.75 -10.82
C ASP A 95 15.69 -4.18 -11.10
N ALA A 96 15.34 -5.15 -10.26
CA ALA A 96 15.76 -6.54 -10.43
C ALA A 96 15.23 -7.18 -11.72
N CYS A 97 13.97 -6.87 -12.09
CA CYS A 97 13.41 -7.27 -13.38
C CYS A 97 14.29 -6.82 -14.55
N LEU A 98 14.68 -5.54 -14.55
CA LEU A 98 15.45 -4.94 -15.64
C LEU A 98 16.91 -5.41 -15.64
N THR A 99 17.55 -5.38 -14.47
CA THR A 99 19.00 -5.55 -14.34
C THR A 99 19.43 -7.01 -14.33
N PHE A 100 18.69 -7.89 -13.64
CA PHE A 100 19.11 -9.28 -13.42
C PHE A 100 18.28 -10.29 -14.21
N LEU A 101 16.95 -10.10 -14.24
CA LEU A 101 16.03 -11.08 -14.81
C LEU A 101 15.82 -10.86 -16.32
N LYS A 102 16.15 -9.66 -16.82
CA LYS A 102 15.92 -9.24 -18.22
C LYS A 102 14.44 -9.36 -18.61
N GLU A 103 13.56 -9.01 -17.68
CA GLU A 103 12.12 -9.04 -17.82
C GLU A 103 11.54 -7.63 -17.74
N ASP A 104 10.43 -7.39 -18.43
CA ASP A 104 9.68 -6.12 -18.30
C ASP A 104 8.84 -6.14 -17.00
N PRO A 105 9.12 -5.25 -16.03
CA PRO A 105 8.38 -5.20 -14.76
C PRO A 105 6.89 -4.86 -14.95
N TRP A 106 6.52 -4.20 -16.05
CA TRP A 106 5.13 -3.88 -16.37
C TRP A 106 4.39 -5.09 -16.95
N GLN A 107 5.05 -5.89 -17.80
CA GLN A 107 4.48 -7.15 -18.27
C GLN A 107 4.27 -8.12 -17.11
N ARG A 108 5.25 -8.21 -16.20
CA ARG A 108 5.12 -8.99 -14.96
C ARG A 108 3.88 -8.57 -14.17
N LEU A 109 3.70 -7.27 -13.92
CA LEU A 109 2.54 -6.75 -13.18
C LEU A 109 1.21 -7.13 -13.85
N ARG A 110 1.09 -6.95 -15.17
CA ARG A 110 -0.13 -7.32 -15.91
C ARG A 110 -0.41 -8.81 -15.85
N ALA A 111 0.62 -9.65 -16.01
CA ALA A 111 0.49 -11.10 -15.90
C ALA A 111 0.05 -11.54 -14.50
N ILE A 112 0.54 -10.88 -13.44
CA ILE A 112 0.10 -11.12 -12.06
C ILE A 112 -1.37 -10.73 -11.90
N LYS A 113 -1.76 -9.52 -12.32
CA LYS A 113 -3.15 -9.03 -12.19
C LYS A 113 -4.17 -9.91 -12.91
N GLU A 114 -3.81 -10.43 -14.08
CA GLU A 114 -4.63 -11.38 -14.83
C GLU A 114 -4.94 -12.66 -14.03
N ARG A 115 -3.99 -13.13 -13.20
CA ARG A 115 -4.11 -14.36 -12.40
C ARG A 115 -4.64 -14.11 -10.99
N VAL A 116 -4.64 -12.86 -10.53
CA VAL A 116 -5.14 -12.42 -9.22
C VAL A 116 -6.21 -11.32 -9.42
N PRO A 117 -7.38 -11.65 -10.00
CA PRO A 117 -8.42 -10.66 -10.25
C PRO A 117 -9.19 -10.25 -8.99
N LYS A 118 -9.22 -11.07 -7.93
CA LYS A 118 -10.05 -10.81 -6.73
C LYS A 118 -9.30 -10.04 -5.65
N THR A 119 -8.04 -10.40 -5.42
CA THR A 119 -7.26 -9.87 -4.30
C THR A 119 -6.57 -8.56 -4.70
N PRO A 120 -6.65 -7.49 -3.89
CA PRO A 120 -5.97 -6.24 -4.18
C PRO A 120 -4.45 -6.41 -4.25
N LEU A 121 -3.82 -5.87 -5.28
CA LEU A 121 -2.37 -5.84 -5.42
C LEU A 121 -1.79 -4.60 -4.73
N GLN A 122 -0.77 -4.82 -3.91
CA GLN A 122 -0.07 -3.77 -3.20
C GLN A 122 1.34 -3.56 -3.77
N MET A 123 1.80 -2.31 -3.77
CA MET A 123 3.20 -1.97 -4.01
C MET A 123 3.80 -1.09 -2.92
N LEU A 124 5.13 -1.19 -2.74
CA LEU A 124 5.90 -0.21 -1.97
C LEU A 124 6.46 0.88 -2.89
N LEU A 125 6.16 2.13 -2.60
CA LEU A 125 6.62 3.30 -3.35
C LEU A 125 7.40 4.26 -2.45
N ARG A 126 8.60 4.65 -2.87
CA ARG A 126 9.43 5.61 -2.14
C ARG A 126 9.14 7.02 -2.62
N GLY A 127 8.10 7.67 -2.11
CA GLY A 127 7.73 9.07 -2.36
C GLY A 127 8.21 9.63 -3.71
N GLN A 128 9.05 10.66 -3.65
CA GLN A 128 9.63 11.37 -4.80
C GLN A 128 10.66 10.55 -5.61
N ASN A 129 11.19 9.47 -5.03
CA ASN A 129 12.17 8.60 -5.68
C ASN A 129 11.50 7.44 -6.44
N LEU A 130 10.20 7.23 -6.24
CA LEU A 130 9.42 6.14 -6.82
C LEU A 130 10.05 4.77 -6.54
N VAL A 131 10.57 4.14 -7.58
CA VAL A 131 11.29 2.85 -7.55
C VAL A 131 12.75 2.99 -8.00
N GLY A 132 13.21 4.22 -8.25
CA GLY A 132 14.58 4.53 -8.67
C GLY A 132 15.40 5.18 -7.56
N TYR A 133 16.66 5.53 -7.83
CA TYR A 133 17.64 5.97 -6.83
C TYR A 133 17.80 7.48 -6.63
N ARG A 134 17.14 8.30 -7.46
CA ARG A 134 17.22 9.77 -7.43
C ARG A 134 15.83 10.39 -7.28
N HIS A 135 15.76 11.67 -6.97
CA HIS A 135 14.48 12.40 -6.96
C HIS A 135 14.01 12.63 -8.39
N TYR A 136 12.71 12.46 -8.61
CA TYR A 136 12.04 12.76 -9.87
C TYR A 136 11.17 14.00 -9.73
N SER A 137 10.86 14.65 -10.84
CA SER A 137 9.89 15.74 -10.88
C SER A 137 8.47 15.24 -10.62
N ASP A 138 7.59 16.12 -10.15
CA ASP A 138 6.22 15.75 -9.77
C ASP A 138 5.42 15.15 -10.93
N ASP A 139 5.62 15.65 -12.15
CA ASP A 139 4.95 15.13 -13.35
C ASP A 139 5.29 13.66 -13.63
N VAL A 140 6.54 13.25 -13.36
CA VAL A 140 6.99 11.86 -13.47
C VAL A 140 6.35 11.02 -12.36
N VAL A 141 6.27 11.55 -11.13
CA VAL A 141 5.60 10.87 -10.01
C VAL A 141 4.13 10.60 -10.33
N HIS A 142 3.40 11.63 -10.77
CA HIS A 142 1.99 11.49 -11.16
C HIS A 142 1.80 10.47 -12.29
N LYS A 143 2.61 10.55 -13.36
CA LYS A 143 2.52 9.61 -14.48
C LYS A 143 2.81 8.19 -14.05
N PHE A 144 3.84 7.97 -13.22
CA PHE A 144 4.20 6.65 -12.74
C PHE A 144 3.08 6.01 -11.92
N VAL A 145 2.51 6.75 -10.96
CA VAL A 145 1.41 6.27 -10.11
C VAL A 145 0.17 5.96 -10.95
N LYS A 146 -0.21 6.85 -11.88
CA LYS A 146 -1.35 6.61 -12.79
C LYS A 146 -1.15 5.38 -13.67
N LEU A 147 0.06 5.16 -14.16
CA LEU A 147 0.39 3.95 -14.94
C LEU A 147 0.38 2.69 -14.05
N ALA A 148 0.90 2.75 -12.83
CA ALA A 148 0.89 1.64 -11.88
C ALA A 148 -0.54 1.20 -11.56
N ALA A 149 -1.42 2.16 -11.25
CA ALA A 149 -2.83 1.92 -10.99
C ALA A 149 -3.53 1.30 -12.21
N LYS A 150 -3.34 1.89 -13.40
CA LYS A 150 -3.90 1.39 -14.66
C LYS A 150 -3.48 -0.06 -14.98
N ASN A 151 -2.28 -0.48 -14.59
CA ASN A 151 -1.77 -1.82 -14.84
C ASN A 151 -2.14 -2.83 -13.74
N GLY A 152 -2.82 -2.41 -12.67
CA GLY A 152 -3.44 -3.30 -11.70
C GLY A 152 -2.99 -3.16 -10.25
N ILE A 153 -2.18 -2.15 -9.89
CA ILE A 153 -1.90 -1.84 -8.49
C ILE A 153 -3.11 -1.16 -7.86
N ASP A 154 -3.62 -1.74 -6.78
CA ASP A 154 -4.79 -1.23 -6.06
C ASP A 154 -4.38 -0.44 -4.80
N ILE A 155 -3.24 -0.79 -4.17
CA ILE A 155 -2.80 -0.20 -2.91
C ILE A 155 -1.35 0.31 -3.02
N PHE A 156 -1.17 1.61 -2.78
CA PHE A 156 0.15 2.26 -2.71
C PHE A 156 0.59 2.41 -1.25
N ARG A 157 1.61 1.66 -0.85
CA ARG A 157 2.30 1.86 0.43
C ARG A 157 3.44 2.86 0.22
N ILE A 158 3.19 4.12 0.58
CA ILE A 158 4.13 5.22 0.32
C ILE A 158 4.94 5.51 1.57
N PHE A 159 6.27 5.61 1.44
CA PHE A 159 7.16 5.95 2.53
C PHE A 159 8.30 6.88 2.08
N ASP A 160 8.94 7.54 3.05
CA ASP A 160 10.20 8.27 2.88
C ASP A 160 11.21 7.74 3.92
N PRO A 161 12.50 7.53 3.55
CA PRO A 161 13.49 6.98 4.47
C PRO A 161 13.74 7.83 5.73
N LEU A 162 13.47 9.13 5.67
CA LEU A 162 13.67 10.08 6.77
C LEU A 162 12.33 10.59 7.36
N ASN A 163 11.20 10.00 6.95
CA ASN A 163 9.86 10.43 7.31
C ASN A 163 9.56 11.90 7.00
N ASP A 164 10.14 12.43 5.92
CA ASP A 164 9.79 13.78 5.46
C ASP A 164 8.47 13.76 4.69
N VAL A 165 7.44 14.33 5.30
CA VAL A 165 6.08 14.42 4.75
C VAL A 165 6.03 15.14 3.40
N ARG A 166 6.98 16.04 3.13
CA ARG A 166 7.05 16.77 1.87
C ARG A 166 7.34 15.84 0.69
N ASN A 167 8.16 14.82 0.91
CA ASN A 167 8.65 13.92 -0.15
C ASN A 167 7.62 12.91 -0.63
N PHE A 168 6.53 12.69 0.12
CA PHE A 168 5.48 11.76 -0.28
C PHE A 168 4.12 12.43 -0.55
N ARG A 169 4.01 13.76 -0.40
CA ARG A 169 2.76 14.48 -0.68
C ARG A 169 2.28 14.26 -2.12
N THR A 170 3.15 14.53 -3.10
CA THR A 170 2.86 14.34 -4.53
C THR A 170 2.43 12.91 -4.84
N ALA A 171 3.12 11.93 -4.27
CA ALA A 171 2.79 10.52 -4.48
C ALA A 171 1.43 10.13 -3.86
N ILE A 172 1.08 10.67 -2.68
CA ILE A 172 -0.22 10.46 -2.03
C ILE A 172 -1.35 11.09 -2.85
N GLU A 173 -1.16 12.31 -3.33
CA GLU A 173 -2.13 13.01 -4.17
C GLU A 173 -2.36 12.25 -5.47
N ALA A 174 -1.28 11.86 -6.15
CA ALA A 174 -1.35 11.03 -7.36
C ALA A 174 -2.07 9.69 -7.13
N ALA A 175 -1.87 9.05 -5.98
CA ALA A 175 -2.50 7.76 -5.66
C ALA A 175 -3.98 7.90 -5.31
N LYS A 176 -4.44 9.08 -4.87
CA LYS A 176 -5.87 9.36 -4.63
C LYS A 176 -6.62 9.69 -5.92
N GLU A 177 -5.94 10.27 -6.90
CA GLU A 177 -6.50 10.63 -8.20
C GLU A 177 -6.60 9.46 -9.18
N ALA A 178 -5.76 8.44 -9.00
CA ALA A 178 -5.62 7.30 -9.91
C ALA A 178 -6.67 6.21 -9.62
#